data_AF-A0A0F5JPT5-F1
#
_entry.id   AF-A0A0F5JPT5-F1
#
_cell.length_a   1.000
_cell.length_b   1.000
_cell.length_c   1.000
_cell.angle_alpha   90.00
_cell.angle_beta   90.00
_cell.angle_gamma   90.00
#
_symmetry.space_group_name_H-M   'P 1'
#
loop_
_entity.id
_entity.type
_entity.pdbx_description
1 polymer ?
#
loop_
_entity_poly.entity_id
_entity_poly.type
_entity_poly.pdbx_seq_one_letter_code
_entity_poly.pdbx_strand_id
1 'polypeptide(L)'
;MTQIINLPNTVINEEARAEELQRFHDIEQFINEILVPAFEKEGFAVDIELLEALKTERAIAEIIRNKEREYVLSLPFCPNEEKVRIRKVFDAVLGRLEGVCTDYVRNIKGVKLSLIQAENGRFYFNPEEVDKCISSIGVRKFRAEEKKLFELYQKLYAAYRECRDYEKEQGLRPFAGNQLWFARFGQGVTVEEFAKWDLFRLKQISSRLDERVERVSGYGSTGL
;
A
#
# COMPACT_ATOMS: atom_id res chain seq x y z
N MET A 1 11.97 -35.65 -14.52
CA MET A 1 12.46 -34.37 -15.07
C MET A 1 11.55 -33.25 -14.58
N THR A 2 12.01 -32.42 -13.65
CA THR A 2 11.29 -31.23 -13.20
C THR A 2 11.41 -30.17 -14.29
N GLN A 3 10.30 -29.68 -14.83
CA GLN A 3 10.33 -28.56 -15.77
C GLN A 3 10.87 -27.32 -15.02
N ILE A 4 11.95 -26.74 -15.54
CA ILE A 4 12.52 -25.48 -15.05
C ILE A 4 11.54 -24.38 -15.48
N ILE A 5 10.95 -23.69 -14.51
CA ILE A 5 10.05 -22.57 -14.80
C ILE A 5 10.94 -21.36 -15.06
N ASN A 6 10.83 -20.77 -16.25
CA ASN A 6 11.56 -19.55 -16.56
C ASN A 6 10.94 -18.37 -15.80
N LEU A 7 11.76 -17.63 -15.07
CA LEU A 7 11.32 -16.40 -14.42
C LEU A 7 11.01 -15.35 -15.51
N PRO A 8 9.79 -14.79 -15.56
CA PRO A 8 9.47 -13.76 -16.52
C PRO A 8 10.33 -12.51 -16.27
N ASN A 9 10.47 -11.66 -17.29
CA ASN A 9 11.23 -10.41 -17.17
C ASN A 9 10.63 -9.46 -16.12
N THR A 10 9.33 -9.58 -15.86
CA THR A 10 8.59 -8.71 -14.97
C THR A 10 7.47 -9.51 -14.31
N VAL A 11 7.25 -9.27 -13.02
CA VAL A 11 6.07 -9.71 -12.28
C VAL A 11 5.33 -8.48 -11.80
N ILE A 12 4.02 -8.57 -11.86
CA ILE A 12 3.11 -7.55 -11.35
C ILE A 12 2.42 -8.15 -10.13
N ASN A 13 2.47 -7.42 -9.01
CA ASN A 13 1.70 -7.77 -7.83
C ASN A 13 0.26 -7.26 -8.00
N GLU A 14 -0.60 -8.10 -8.57
CA GLU A 14 -2.02 -7.77 -8.78
C GLU A 14 -2.79 -7.63 -7.45
N GLU A 15 -2.39 -8.35 -6.40
CA GLU A 15 -3.00 -8.23 -5.06
C GLU A 15 -2.80 -6.80 -4.52
N ALA A 16 -1.57 -6.29 -4.57
CA ALA A 16 -1.26 -4.93 -4.12
C ALA A 16 -1.95 -3.85 -4.96
N ARG A 17 -2.15 -4.09 -6.26
CA ARG A 17 -2.92 -3.19 -7.13
C ARG A 17 -4.39 -3.16 -6.75
N ALA A 18 -4.99 -4.33 -6.52
CA ALA A 18 -6.37 -4.44 -6.10
C ALA A 18 -6.60 -3.79 -4.72
N GLU A 19 -5.69 -3.99 -3.77
CA GLU A 19 -5.74 -3.35 -2.45
C GLU A 19 -5.68 -1.83 -2.52
N GLU A 20 -4.77 -1.25 -3.32
CA GLU A 20 -4.69 0.21 -3.45
C GLU A 20 -5.89 0.78 -4.23
N LEU A 21 -6.39 0.08 -5.25
CA LEU A 21 -7.59 0.48 -5.97
C LEU A 21 -8.81 0.48 -5.03
N GLN A 22 -8.94 -0.56 -4.21
CA GLN A 22 -10.01 -0.65 -3.21
C GLN A 22 -9.91 0.50 -2.21
N ARG A 23 -8.69 0.85 -1.75
CA ARG A 23 -8.47 1.99 -0.88
C ARG A 23 -8.97 3.31 -1.50
N PHE A 24 -8.75 3.54 -2.80
CA PHE A 24 -9.29 4.73 -3.47
C PHE A 24 -10.82 4.72 -3.49
N HIS A 25 -11.44 3.59 -3.82
CA HIS A 25 -12.90 3.46 -3.79
C HIS A 25 -13.49 3.66 -2.39
N ASP A 26 -12.83 3.15 -1.35
CA ASP A 26 -13.29 3.34 0.04
C ASP A 26 -13.27 4.82 0.43
N ILE A 27 -12.27 5.58 -0.03
CA ILE A 27 -12.18 7.03 0.18
C ILE A 27 -13.30 7.75 -0.59
N GLU A 28 -13.53 7.40 -1.85
CA GLU A 28 -14.62 7.97 -2.65
C GLU A 28 -15.97 7.70 -2.00
N GLN A 29 -16.20 6.48 -1.52
CA GLN A 29 -17.41 6.11 -0.82
C GLN A 29 -17.57 6.93 0.46
N PHE A 30 -16.51 7.07 1.27
CA PHE A 30 -16.53 7.91 2.46
C PHE A 30 -16.90 9.36 2.13
N ILE A 31 -16.32 9.94 1.07
CA ILE A 31 -16.64 11.32 0.66
C ILE A 31 -18.13 11.43 0.31
N ASN A 32 -18.63 10.55 -0.54
CA ASN A 32 -20.00 10.66 -1.07
C ASN A 32 -21.09 10.24 -0.08
N GLU A 33 -20.83 9.28 0.80
CA GLU A 33 -21.85 8.69 1.67
C GLU A 33 -21.81 9.22 3.10
N ILE A 34 -20.68 9.81 3.52
CA ILE A 34 -20.50 10.29 4.90
C ILE A 34 -20.19 11.78 4.91
N LEU A 35 -19.13 12.22 4.22
CA LEU A 35 -18.66 13.60 4.29
C LEU A 35 -19.66 14.57 3.66
N VAL A 36 -20.05 14.37 2.40
CA VAL A 36 -20.99 15.24 1.69
C VAL A 36 -22.33 15.35 2.45
N PRO A 37 -22.99 14.25 2.83
CA PRO A 37 -24.24 14.33 3.59
C PRO A 37 -24.10 15.01 4.96
N ALA A 38 -22.93 14.92 5.61
CA ALA A 38 -22.69 15.62 6.88
C ALA A 38 -22.68 17.14 6.68
N PHE A 39 -22.04 17.64 5.63
CA PHE A 39 -22.03 19.07 5.30
C PHE A 39 -23.40 19.57 4.81
N GLU A 40 -24.08 18.78 3.97
CA GLU A 40 -25.41 19.14 3.46
C GLU A 40 -26.45 19.27 4.59
N LYS A 41 -26.39 18.40 5.62
CA LYS A 41 -27.25 18.51 6.81
C LYS A 41 -27.07 19.82 7.57
N GLU A 42 -25.87 20.38 7.52
CA GLU A 42 -25.54 21.66 8.15
C GLU A 42 -25.76 22.85 7.19
N GLY A 43 -26.23 22.61 5.98
CA GLY A 43 -26.54 23.63 4.98
C GLY A 43 -25.33 24.13 4.18
N PHE A 44 -24.22 23.39 4.16
CA PHE A 44 -23.04 23.73 3.37
C PHE A 44 -23.05 22.99 2.03
N ALA A 45 -22.80 23.74 0.96
CA ALA A 45 -22.46 23.15 -0.33
C ALA A 45 -21.04 22.57 -0.27
N VAL A 46 -20.86 21.37 -0.82
CA VAL A 46 -19.55 20.75 -0.96
C VAL A 46 -19.12 20.83 -2.40
N ASP A 47 -17.94 21.39 -2.62
CA ASP A 47 -17.26 21.48 -3.91
C ASP A 47 -15.80 21.00 -3.76
N ILE A 48 -15.09 20.91 -4.89
CA ILE A 48 -13.69 20.46 -4.91
C ILE A 48 -12.81 21.39 -4.09
N GLU A 49 -13.05 22.70 -4.12
CA GLU A 49 -12.26 23.69 -3.38
C GLU A 49 -12.35 23.47 -1.87
N LEU A 50 -13.55 23.19 -1.35
CA LEU A 50 -13.76 22.84 0.04
C LEU A 50 -13.04 21.54 0.41
N LEU A 51 -13.16 20.49 -0.42
CA LEU A 51 -12.49 19.21 -0.17
C LEU A 51 -10.97 19.32 -0.17
N GLU A 52 -10.40 20.20 -1.01
CA GLU A 52 -8.98 20.50 -1.01
C GLU A 52 -8.56 21.27 0.25
N ALA A 53 -9.32 22.29 0.66
CA ALA A 53 -9.06 23.04 1.88
C ALA A 53 -9.09 22.14 3.12
N LEU A 54 -10.04 21.21 3.18
CA LEU A 54 -10.23 20.27 4.28
C LEU A 54 -9.10 19.24 4.44
N LYS A 55 -8.14 19.13 3.50
CA LYS A 55 -6.99 18.21 3.65
C LYS A 55 -6.07 18.56 4.81
N THR A 56 -6.27 19.70 5.49
CA THR A 56 -5.49 20.10 6.65
C THR A 56 -6.32 20.05 7.94
N GLU A 57 -5.73 19.53 9.03
CA GLU A 57 -6.43 19.26 10.31
C GLU A 57 -7.12 20.49 10.93
N ARG A 58 -6.68 21.71 10.60
CA ARG A 58 -7.24 22.96 11.17
C ARG A 58 -8.19 23.70 10.23
N ALA A 59 -8.36 23.26 9.00
CA ALA A 59 -9.13 24.00 8.00
C ALA A 59 -10.61 24.13 8.37
N ILE A 60 -11.23 23.09 8.95
CA ILE A 60 -12.67 23.14 9.25
C ILE A 60 -13.01 24.26 10.24
N ALA A 61 -12.21 24.44 11.28
CA ALA A 61 -12.43 25.52 12.25
C ALA A 61 -12.31 26.90 11.61
N GLU A 62 -11.39 27.06 10.65
CA GLU A 62 -11.22 28.32 9.91
C GLU A 62 -12.37 28.57 8.93
N ILE A 63 -12.79 27.56 8.17
CA ILE A 63 -13.92 27.61 7.25
C ILE A 63 -15.20 28.02 8.01
N ILE A 64 -15.49 27.36 9.13
CA ILE A 64 -16.67 27.64 9.95
C ILE A 64 -16.62 29.06 10.52
N ARG A 65 -15.46 29.53 10.99
CA ARG A 65 -15.29 30.91 11.48
C ARG A 65 -15.43 31.96 10.37
N ASN A 66 -14.96 31.67 9.17
CA ASN A 66 -15.15 32.56 8.02
C ASN A 66 -16.62 32.65 7.63
N LYS A 67 -17.34 31.51 7.65
CA LYS A 67 -18.79 31.48 7.41
C LYS A 67 -19.60 32.18 8.51
N GLU A 68 -19.19 32.07 9.77
CA GLU A 68 -19.76 32.88 10.88
C GLU A 68 -19.61 34.38 10.58
N ARG A 69 -18.42 34.81 10.18
CA ARG A 69 -18.14 36.23 9.85
C ARG A 69 -18.95 36.70 8.65
N GLU A 70 -18.98 35.93 7.56
CA GLU A 70 -19.78 36.23 6.38
C GLU A 70 -21.27 36.39 6.74
N TYR A 71 -21.80 35.46 7.54
CA TYR A 71 -23.19 35.52 7.98
C TYR A 71 -23.47 36.76 8.82
N VAL A 72 -22.63 37.07 9.81
CA VAL A 72 -22.80 38.27 10.65
C VAL A 72 -22.70 39.56 9.84
N LEU A 73 -21.80 39.62 8.85
CA LEU A 73 -21.64 40.77 7.97
C LEU A 73 -22.80 40.93 6.98
N SER A 74 -23.49 39.83 6.63
CA SER A 74 -24.66 39.89 5.76
C SER A 74 -25.89 40.52 6.44
N LEU A 75 -25.91 40.57 7.78
CA LEU A 75 -26.99 41.16 8.54
C LEU A 75 -26.86 42.70 8.57
N PRO A 76 -27.93 43.45 8.25
CA PRO A 76 -27.89 44.92 8.24
C PRO A 76 -27.63 45.53 9.62
N PHE A 77 -28.02 44.81 10.68
CA PHE A 77 -27.69 45.13 12.06
C PHE A 77 -27.69 43.84 12.90
N CYS A 78 -26.70 43.67 13.76
CA CYS A 78 -26.57 42.49 14.63
C CYS A 78 -26.11 42.92 16.04
N PRO A 79 -27.00 42.88 17.05
CA PRO A 79 -26.64 43.15 18.44
C PRO A 79 -25.54 42.22 18.96
N ASN A 80 -24.79 42.66 19.99
CA ASN A 80 -23.71 41.83 20.55
C ASN A 80 -24.21 40.52 21.15
N GLU A 81 -25.37 40.52 21.80
CA GLU A 81 -26.01 39.30 22.32
C GLU A 81 -26.34 38.30 21.21
N GLU A 82 -26.78 38.82 20.06
CA GLU A 82 -27.09 38.02 18.89
C GLU A 82 -25.82 37.41 18.27
N LYS A 83 -24.72 38.17 18.21
CA LYS A 83 -23.42 37.63 17.76
C LYS A 83 -22.96 36.47 18.64
N VAL A 84 -23.16 36.55 19.96
CA VAL A 84 -22.81 35.46 20.88
C VAL A 84 -23.67 34.22 20.61
N ARG A 85 -24.98 34.41 20.36
CA ARG A 85 -25.88 33.31 20.00
C ARG A 85 -25.48 32.66 18.67
N ILE A 86 -25.21 33.46 17.65
CA ILE A 86 -24.73 33.00 16.33
C ILE A 86 -23.45 32.18 16.49
N ARG A 87 -22.47 32.69 17.23
CA ARG A 87 -21.21 31.98 17.47
C ARG A 87 -21.43 30.61 18.10
N LYS A 88 -22.28 30.51 19.12
CA LYS A 88 -22.62 29.21 19.75
C LYS A 88 -23.21 28.22 18.76
N VAL A 89 -24.00 28.68 17.80
CA VAL A 89 -24.56 27.81 16.74
C VAL A 89 -23.45 27.33 15.82
N PHE A 90 -22.57 28.21 15.33
CA PHE A 90 -21.43 27.83 14.49
C PHE A 90 -20.42 26.93 15.22
N ASP A 91 -20.16 27.17 16.51
CA ASP A 91 -19.32 26.28 17.32
C ASP A 91 -19.95 24.87 17.46
N ALA A 92 -21.28 24.79 17.57
CA ALA A 92 -21.97 23.50 17.60
C ALA A 92 -21.92 22.78 16.25
N VAL A 93 -22.00 23.51 15.12
CA VAL A 93 -21.78 22.97 13.77
C VAL A 93 -20.36 22.42 13.66
N LEU A 94 -19.35 23.20 14.09
CA LEU A 94 -17.96 22.77 14.10
C LEU A 94 -17.80 21.45 14.87
N GLY A 95 -18.35 21.36 16.07
CA GLY A 95 -18.27 20.14 16.88
C GLY A 95 -18.93 18.91 16.24
N ARG A 96 -19.94 19.09 15.38
CA ARG A 96 -20.56 17.97 14.63
C ARG A 96 -19.73 17.55 13.42
N LEU A 97 -19.09 18.50 12.73
CA LEU A 97 -18.30 18.23 11.52
C LEU A 97 -16.85 17.82 11.81
N GLU A 98 -16.31 18.17 12.98
CA GLU A 98 -14.90 17.95 13.34
C GLU A 98 -14.47 16.49 13.21
N GLY A 99 -15.29 15.55 13.71
CA GLY A 99 -15.00 14.12 13.63
C GLY A 99 -14.90 13.63 12.18
N VAL A 100 -15.88 13.99 11.35
CA VAL A 100 -15.95 13.58 9.94
C VAL A 100 -14.79 14.20 9.13
N CYS A 101 -14.44 15.46 9.41
CA CYS A 101 -13.30 16.12 8.78
C CYS A 101 -11.96 15.48 9.20
N THR A 102 -11.84 15.07 10.46
CA THR A 102 -10.64 14.37 10.96
C THR A 102 -10.47 13.00 10.29
N ASP A 103 -11.57 12.27 10.10
CA ASP A 103 -11.56 11.01 9.37
C ASP A 103 -11.19 11.22 7.89
N TYR A 104 -11.73 12.26 7.25
CA TYR A 104 -11.36 12.63 5.88
C TYR A 104 -9.86 12.91 5.74
N VAL A 105 -9.30 13.74 6.62
CA VAL A 105 -7.85 14.07 6.61
C VAL A 105 -6.99 12.81 6.76
N ARG A 106 -7.41 11.88 7.62
CA ARG A 106 -6.71 10.61 7.82
C ARG A 106 -6.76 9.73 6.57
N ASN A 107 -7.93 9.62 5.95
CA ASN A 107 -8.18 8.78 4.78
C ASN A 107 -7.41 9.30 3.55
N ILE A 108 -7.41 10.62 3.34
CA ILE A 108 -6.75 11.27 2.20
C ILE A 108 -5.23 11.47 2.41
N LYS A 109 -4.70 11.15 3.59
CA LYS A 109 -3.30 11.37 3.92
C LYS A 109 -2.37 10.62 2.96
N GLY A 110 -1.49 11.37 2.30
CA GLY A 110 -0.51 10.85 1.35
C GLY A 110 -1.08 10.54 -0.05
N VAL A 111 -2.39 10.72 -0.27
CA VAL A 111 -3.00 10.62 -1.60
C VAL A 111 -2.69 11.91 -2.37
N LYS A 112 -2.09 11.78 -3.55
CA LYS A 112 -1.73 12.90 -4.44
C LYS A 112 -2.64 13.01 -5.67
N LEU A 113 -3.66 12.16 -5.75
CA LEU A 113 -4.61 12.13 -6.85
C LEU A 113 -5.58 13.30 -6.73
N SER A 114 -5.90 13.88 -7.88
CA SER A 114 -6.88 14.95 -8.01
C SER A 114 -8.30 14.38 -7.91
N LEU A 115 -9.17 15.06 -7.16
CA LEU A 115 -10.61 14.76 -7.15
C LEU A 115 -11.30 15.52 -8.29
N ILE A 116 -12.32 14.91 -8.87
CA ILE A 116 -13.23 15.50 -9.84
C ILE A 116 -14.67 15.27 -9.40
N GLN A 117 -15.55 16.17 -9.81
CA GLN A 117 -16.97 16.12 -9.52
C GLN A 117 -17.74 15.78 -10.80
N ALA A 118 -18.58 14.75 -10.73
CA ALA A 118 -19.43 14.32 -11.85
C ALA A 118 -20.65 15.22 -11.95
N GLU A 119 -21.32 15.16 -13.10
CA GLU A 119 -22.60 15.83 -13.33
C GLU A 119 -23.69 15.44 -12.33
N ASN A 120 -23.61 14.24 -11.76
CA ASN A 120 -24.52 13.76 -10.70
C ASN A 120 -24.16 14.27 -9.30
N GLY A 121 -23.15 15.16 -9.18
CA GLY A 121 -22.68 15.73 -7.92
C GLY A 121 -21.72 14.86 -7.12
N ARG A 122 -21.43 13.62 -7.57
CA ARG A 122 -20.52 12.71 -6.85
C ARG A 122 -19.06 13.04 -7.11
N PHE A 123 -18.22 12.79 -6.11
CA PHE A 123 -16.78 13.00 -6.15
C PHE A 123 -16.03 11.69 -6.36
N TYR A 124 -15.04 11.70 -7.25
CA TYR A 124 -14.19 10.54 -7.55
C TYR A 124 -12.78 11.03 -7.89
N PHE A 125 -11.79 10.16 -7.75
CA PHE A 125 -10.44 10.48 -8.21
C PHE A 125 -10.39 10.47 -9.73
N ASN A 126 -9.50 11.30 -10.30
CA ASN A 126 -9.28 11.33 -11.73
C ASN A 126 -8.87 9.92 -12.24
N PRO A 127 -9.71 9.27 -13.08
CA PRO A 127 -9.45 7.90 -13.54
C PRO A 127 -8.10 7.73 -14.22
N GLU A 128 -7.65 8.73 -15.00
CA GLU A 128 -6.35 8.66 -15.67
C GLU A 128 -5.17 8.68 -14.68
N GLU A 129 -5.31 9.40 -13.56
CA GLU A 129 -4.28 9.44 -12.53
C GLU A 129 -4.29 8.16 -11.69
N VAL A 130 -5.48 7.63 -11.39
CA VAL A 130 -5.66 6.32 -10.75
C VAL A 130 -4.99 5.24 -11.59
N ASP A 131 -5.31 5.15 -12.89
CA ASP A 131 -4.73 4.14 -13.79
C ASP A 131 -3.21 4.23 -13.86
N LYS A 132 -2.65 5.45 -13.94
CA LYS A 132 -1.19 5.66 -13.92
C LYS A 132 -0.59 5.24 -12.59
N CYS A 133 -1.23 5.57 -11.47
CA CYS A 133 -0.77 5.20 -10.14
C CYS A 133 -0.78 3.68 -9.96
N ILE A 134 -1.92 3.02 -10.21
CA ILE A 134 -2.07 1.57 -10.10
C ILE A 134 -1.10 0.83 -11.03
N SER A 135 -0.92 1.31 -12.27
CA SER A 135 0.03 0.70 -13.20
C SER A 135 1.48 0.74 -12.71
N SER A 136 1.84 1.73 -11.89
CA SER A 136 3.18 1.86 -11.32
C SER A 136 3.41 0.96 -10.09
N ILE A 137 2.34 0.48 -9.45
CA ILE A 137 2.40 -0.34 -8.24
C ILE A 137 2.74 -1.78 -8.57
N GLY A 138 3.57 -2.38 -7.73
CA GLY A 138 3.82 -3.82 -7.74
C GLY A 138 4.64 -4.33 -8.93
N VAL A 139 5.26 -3.45 -9.71
CA VAL A 139 6.06 -3.85 -10.89
C VAL A 139 7.48 -4.23 -10.45
N ARG A 140 7.78 -5.53 -10.40
CA ARG A 140 9.14 -6.03 -10.16
C ARG A 140 9.77 -6.50 -11.47
N LYS A 141 10.87 -5.87 -11.86
CA LYS A 141 11.72 -6.32 -12.97
C LYS A 141 12.87 -7.16 -12.43
N PHE A 142 13.09 -8.33 -13.01
CA PHE A 142 14.17 -9.21 -12.60
C PHE A 142 15.43 -9.00 -13.43
N ARG A 143 16.57 -8.85 -12.75
CA ARG A 143 17.88 -8.79 -13.39
C ARG A 143 18.36 -10.18 -13.82
N ALA A 144 19.36 -10.23 -14.68
CA ALA A 144 19.91 -11.49 -15.18
C ALA A 144 20.45 -12.37 -14.04
N GLU A 145 21.02 -11.77 -13.00
CA GLU A 145 21.55 -12.46 -11.82
C GLU A 145 20.44 -13.11 -10.99
N GLU A 146 19.31 -12.41 -10.82
CA GLU A 146 18.15 -12.94 -10.08
C GLU A 146 17.51 -14.12 -10.81
N LYS A 147 17.49 -14.10 -12.15
CA LYS A 147 17.04 -15.23 -12.96
C LYS A 147 17.94 -16.45 -12.79
N LYS A 148 19.26 -16.25 -12.85
CA LYS A 148 20.25 -17.32 -12.58
C LYS A 148 20.09 -17.89 -11.17
N LEU A 149 19.82 -17.03 -10.19
CA LEU A 149 19.58 -17.44 -8.82
C LEU A 149 18.29 -18.26 -8.70
N PHE A 150 17.21 -17.85 -9.36
CA PHE A 150 15.96 -18.61 -9.40
C PHE A 150 16.14 -19.99 -10.05
N GLU A 151 16.86 -20.08 -11.16
CA GLU A 151 17.22 -21.37 -11.79
C GLU A 151 18.04 -22.26 -10.84
N LEU A 152 19.00 -21.69 -10.11
CA LEU A 152 19.79 -22.43 -9.13
C LEU A 152 18.91 -22.97 -8.00
N TYR A 153 17.96 -22.18 -7.51
CA TYR A 153 17.00 -22.62 -6.50
C TYR A 153 16.14 -23.78 -6.99
N GLN A 154 15.65 -23.73 -8.23
CA GLN A 154 14.87 -24.83 -8.81
C GLN A 154 15.68 -26.12 -8.96
N LYS A 155 16.94 -26.01 -9.42
CA LYS A 155 17.86 -27.15 -9.52
C LYS A 155 18.16 -27.75 -8.14
N LEU A 156 18.43 -26.90 -7.16
CA LEU A 156 18.69 -27.31 -5.79
C LEU A 156 17.48 -28.02 -5.20
N TYR A 157 16.27 -27.45 -5.36
CA TYR A 157 15.02 -28.09 -4.94
C TYR A 157 14.82 -29.47 -5.58
N ALA A 158 15.08 -29.62 -6.88
CA ALA A 158 14.97 -30.89 -7.58
C ALA A 158 15.94 -31.95 -7.01
N ALA A 159 17.22 -31.60 -6.82
CA ALA A 159 18.21 -32.50 -6.25
C ALA A 159 17.84 -32.92 -4.81
N TYR A 160 17.39 -31.99 -3.96
CA TYR A 160 16.96 -32.30 -2.61
C TYR A 160 15.69 -33.18 -2.56
N ARG A 161 14.79 -33.03 -3.54
CA ARG A 161 13.62 -33.91 -3.68
C ARG A 161 14.05 -35.34 -4.00
N GLU A 162 14.98 -35.52 -4.94
CA GLU A 162 15.55 -36.83 -5.25
C GLU A 162 16.23 -37.46 -4.03
N CYS A 163 17.02 -36.70 -3.27
CA CYS A 163 17.62 -37.18 -2.03
C CYS A 163 16.56 -37.62 -1.00
N ARG A 164 15.49 -36.84 -0.82
CA ARG A 164 14.39 -37.18 0.10
C ARG A 164 13.66 -38.45 -0.34
N ASP A 165 13.38 -38.58 -1.63
CA ASP A 165 12.67 -39.73 -2.17
C ASP A 165 13.54 -41.01 -2.03
N TYR A 166 14.85 -40.91 -2.27
CA TYR A 166 15.82 -41.97 -1.99
C TYR A 166 15.91 -42.33 -0.49
N GLU A 167 16.00 -41.35 0.41
CA GLU A 167 16.01 -41.57 1.86
C GLU A 167 14.77 -42.36 2.30
N LYS A 168 13.59 -42.02 1.74
CA LYS A 168 12.33 -42.70 2.03
C LYS A 168 12.31 -44.13 1.50
N GLU A 169 12.77 -44.36 0.28
CA GLU A 169 12.85 -45.69 -0.33
C GLU A 169 13.78 -46.64 0.44
N GLN A 170 14.89 -46.10 0.96
CA GLN A 170 15.90 -46.87 1.69
C GLN A 170 15.65 -46.93 3.22
N GLY A 171 14.54 -46.37 3.71
CA GLY A 171 14.22 -46.34 5.15
C GLY A 171 15.23 -45.58 6.00
N LEU A 172 15.97 -44.63 5.40
CA LEU A 172 17.01 -43.86 6.06
C LEU A 172 16.41 -42.72 6.90
N ARG A 173 17.17 -42.27 7.92
CA ARG A 173 16.76 -41.12 8.72
C ARG A 173 16.68 -39.87 7.84
N PRO A 174 15.60 -39.07 7.91
CA PRO A 174 15.41 -37.94 7.01
C PRO A 174 16.44 -36.84 7.27
N PHE A 175 17.41 -36.69 6.37
CA PHE A 175 18.38 -35.60 6.40
C PHE A 175 17.91 -34.47 5.50
N ALA A 176 17.46 -34.79 4.28
CA ALA A 176 16.92 -33.82 3.33
C ALA A 176 15.76 -33.02 3.97
N GLY A 177 14.79 -33.70 4.59
CA GLY A 177 13.63 -33.05 5.24
C GLY A 177 13.97 -32.09 6.39
N ASN A 178 15.14 -32.22 7.03
CA ASN A 178 15.59 -31.39 8.14
C ASN A 178 16.42 -30.18 7.70
N GLN A 179 17.14 -30.27 6.58
CA GLN A 179 17.89 -29.14 5.99
C GLN A 179 17.01 -28.26 5.08
N LEU A 180 15.87 -28.79 4.63
CA LEU A 180 14.88 -28.14 3.77
C LEU A 180 13.93 -27.20 4.53
N TRP A 181 14.40 -26.28 5.37
CA TRP A 181 13.46 -25.33 6.00
C TRP A 181 12.64 -24.52 4.96
N PHE A 182 13.20 -24.32 3.76
CA PHE A 182 12.56 -23.70 2.60
C PHE A 182 11.79 -24.67 1.68
N ALA A 183 11.98 -25.99 1.78
CA ALA A 183 11.14 -26.98 1.08
C ALA A 183 10.21 -27.76 2.01
N ARG A 184 10.13 -27.35 3.28
CA ARG A 184 9.17 -27.84 4.29
C ARG A 184 7.73 -27.48 3.92
N PHE A 185 7.56 -26.44 3.11
CA PHE A 185 6.33 -26.12 2.40
C PHE A 185 6.45 -26.80 1.03
N GLY A 186 5.68 -27.86 0.78
CA GLY A 186 5.82 -28.75 -0.38
C GLY A 186 5.53 -28.16 -1.76
N GLN A 187 5.76 -26.86 -1.96
CA GLN A 187 5.66 -26.18 -3.24
C GLN A 187 7.06 -25.65 -3.59
N GLY A 188 7.54 -25.95 -4.80
CA GLY A 188 8.73 -25.26 -5.30
C GLY A 188 8.45 -23.75 -5.28
N VAL A 189 9.47 -22.93 -4.97
CA VAL A 189 9.33 -21.48 -4.88
C VAL A 189 8.64 -20.96 -6.14
N THR A 190 7.40 -20.47 -6.02
CA THR A 190 6.67 -19.96 -7.18
C THR A 190 7.28 -18.63 -7.62
N VAL A 191 6.97 -18.21 -8.84
CA VAL A 191 7.38 -16.90 -9.34
C VAL A 191 6.84 -15.79 -8.43
N GLU A 192 5.61 -15.90 -7.93
CA GLU A 192 5.02 -14.92 -7.01
C GLU A 192 5.75 -14.91 -5.66
N GLU A 193 6.08 -16.08 -5.10
CA GLU A 193 6.82 -16.17 -3.84
C GLU A 193 8.23 -15.59 -3.96
N PHE A 194 8.94 -15.91 -5.05
CA PHE A 194 10.25 -15.32 -5.33
C PHE A 194 10.16 -13.80 -5.55
N ALA A 195 9.07 -13.32 -6.18
CA ALA A 195 8.82 -11.89 -6.34
C ALA A 195 8.53 -11.18 -5.00
N LYS A 196 7.97 -11.89 -4.01
CA LYS A 196 7.75 -11.42 -2.63
C LYS A 196 9.02 -11.45 -1.76
N TRP A 197 10.09 -12.15 -2.20
CA TRP A 197 11.36 -12.16 -1.47
C TRP A 197 12.07 -10.82 -1.63
N ASP A 198 11.96 -10.00 -0.59
CA ASP A 198 12.57 -8.68 -0.52
C ASP A 198 14.10 -8.76 -0.58
N LEU A 199 14.73 -7.75 -1.20
CA LEU A 199 16.19 -7.63 -1.43
C LEU A 199 17.04 -7.91 -0.17
N PHE A 200 16.46 -7.72 1.01
CA PHE A 200 17.09 -7.97 2.30
C PHE A 200 17.41 -9.46 2.56
N ARG A 201 16.52 -10.39 2.17
CA ARG A 201 16.80 -11.84 2.29
C ARG A 201 17.80 -12.31 1.22
N LEU A 202 17.71 -11.77 0.01
CA LEU A 202 18.62 -12.12 -1.09
C LEU A 202 20.05 -11.61 -0.84
N LYS A 203 20.23 -10.41 -0.27
CA LYS A 203 21.55 -9.90 0.16
C LYS A 203 22.18 -10.76 1.25
N GLN A 204 21.42 -11.23 2.24
CA GLN A 204 21.95 -12.12 3.28
C GLN A 204 22.36 -13.50 2.74
N ILE A 205 21.72 -13.97 1.66
CA ILE A 205 22.07 -15.24 1.03
C ILE A 205 23.31 -15.08 0.14
N SER A 206 23.39 -13.98 -0.63
CA SER A 206 24.59 -13.64 -1.43
C SER A 206 25.83 -13.43 -0.55
N SER A 207 25.72 -12.66 0.53
CA SER A 207 26.86 -12.38 1.41
C SER A 207 27.39 -13.63 2.11
N ARG A 208 26.52 -14.60 2.42
CA ARG A 208 26.90 -15.89 2.99
C ARG A 208 27.49 -16.86 1.97
N LEU A 209 27.20 -16.69 0.69
CA LEU A 209 27.80 -17.46 -0.41
C LEU A 209 29.22 -16.94 -0.70
N ASP A 210 29.42 -15.63 -0.77
CA ASP A 210 30.75 -15.02 -0.99
C ASP A 210 31.72 -15.35 0.16
N GLU A 211 31.30 -15.24 1.42
CA GLU A 211 32.14 -15.61 2.58
C GLU A 211 32.49 -17.12 2.64
N ARG A 212 31.67 -17.99 2.05
CA ARG A 212 31.94 -19.43 2.00
C ARG A 212 32.90 -19.78 0.86
N VAL A 213 32.83 -19.08 -0.26
CA VAL A 213 33.77 -19.27 -1.37
C VAL A 213 35.16 -18.77 -0.98
N GLU A 214 35.27 -17.61 -0.32
CA GLU A 214 36.56 -17.09 0.16
C GLU A 214 37.24 -18.00 1.20
N ARG A 215 36.47 -18.62 2.11
CA ARG A 215 37.02 -19.57 3.09
C ARG A 215 37.49 -20.90 2.47
N VAL A 216 36.92 -21.29 1.34
CA VAL A 216 37.32 -22.51 0.62
C VAL A 216 38.50 -22.24 -0.32
N SER A 217 38.62 -21.02 -0.87
CA SER A 217 39.79 -20.60 -1.66
C SER A 217 41.01 -20.17 -0.83
N GLY A 218 40.85 -19.95 0.48
CA GLY A 218 41.94 -19.55 1.39
C GLY A 218 42.77 -20.71 1.97
N TYR A 219 42.38 -21.97 1.76
CA TYR A 219 43.14 -23.15 2.20
C TYR A 219 43.81 -23.83 1.01
N GLY A 220 44.85 -23.19 0.49
CA GLY A 220 45.64 -23.76 -0.60
C GLY A 220 46.78 -22.86 -1.03
N SER A 221 47.82 -22.74 -0.18
CA SER A 221 49.24 -22.64 -0.55
C SER A 221 50.02 -21.78 0.46
N THR A 222 50.73 -22.47 1.36
CA THR A 222 52.13 -22.26 1.84
C THR A 222 52.26 -23.18 3.06
N GLY A 223 52.99 -24.29 3.08
CA GLY A 223 54.28 -24.55 2.43
C GLY A 223 55.36 -24.53 3.52
N LEU A 224 55.47 -25.62 4.29
CA LEU A 224 56.67 -26.26 4.85
C LEU A 224 56.26 -27.43 5.76
#